data_AF-A0A2P2E8C9-F1
#
_entry.id   AF-A0A2P2E8C9-F1
#
_cell.length_a   1.000
_cell.length_b   1.000
_cell.length_c   1.000
_cell.angle_alpha   90.00
_cell.angle_beta   90.00
_cell.angle_gamma   90.00
#
_symmetry.space_group_name_H-M   'P 1'
#
loop_
_entity.id
_entity.type
_entity.pdbx_description
1 polymer ?
#
loop_
_entity_poly.entity_id
_entity_poly.type
_entity_poly.pdbx_seq_one_letter_code
_entity_poly.pdbx_strand_id
1 'polypeptide(L)'
;MTAIQSRPAHLVLADRPQSNPAVGLQAAPTSSDLLTARGMNADAQQKVMDIYAAARSSLDAGQARSFLLKLDSATLAQLQQAAALADPIEPARLSDEGATNILRPPGDLVDLDDDGFMEVGRARTFAFPPVNAPQAIKDAWDHMRPHMSEFEISSFSHQVMFVLGAPPASLKITDGMAKLDWNQVLDEMVYRNNLVRAENGIAITDRANELIETLRAGWRSAAR
;
A
#
# COMPACT_ATOMS: atom_id res chain seq x y z
N MET A 1 -34.05 31.85 -51.40
CA MET A 1 -34.17 32.28 -49.98
C MET A 1 -34.62 31.07 -49.19
N THR A 2 -33.68 30.40 -48.54
CA THR A 2 -33.91 29.20 -47.73
C THR A 2 -33.29 29.47 -46.37
N ALA A 3 -34.11 29.53 -45.32
CA ALA A 3 -33.66 29.85 -43.97
C ALA A 3 -33.01 28.62 -43.33
N ILE A 4 -31.76 28.78 -42.92
CA ILE A 4 -31.04 27.84 -42.06
C ILE A 4 -31.46 28.17 -40.62
N GLN A 5 -32.22 27.28 -39.97
CA GLN A 5 -32.49 27.36 -38.54
C GLN A 5 -31.42 26.58 -37.77
N SER A 6 -30.57 27.33 -37.08
CA SER A 6 -29.54 26.86 -36.16
C SER A 6 -30.16 26.15 -34.96
N ARG A 7 -29.70 24.93 -34.65
CA ARG A 7 -29.98 24.24 -33.39
C ARG A 7 -29.09 24.80 -32.27
N PRO A 8 -29.61 25.08 -31.06
CA PRO A 8 -28.78 25.35 -29.90
C PRO A 8 -28.27 24.03 -29.29
N ALA A 9 -26.97 23.97 -28.99
CA ALA A 9 -26.38 22.92 -28.18
C ALA A 9 -26.65 23.21 -26.70
N HIS A 10 -27.70 22.61 -26.14
CA HIS A 10 -27.85 22.51 -24.69
C HIS A 10 -27.29 21.15 -24.25
N LEU A 11 -26.04 21.17 -23.77
CA LEU A 11 -25.47 20.09 -22.98
C LEU A 11 -26.16 20.13 -21.61
N VAL A 12 -27.17 19.29 -21.43
CA VAL A 12 -27.86 19.12 -20.15
C VAL A 12 -26.93 18.34 -19.22
N LEU A 13 -26.29 19.06 -18.29
CA LEU A 13 -25.63 18.53 -17.10
C LEU A 13 -26.66 18.45 -15.96
N ALA A 14 -27.27 17.27 -15.76
CA ALA A 14 -27.94 16.77 -14.54
C ALA A 14 -28.74 15.52 -14.98
N ASP A 15 -28.66 14.33 -14.37
CA ASP A 15 -28.49 14.00 -12.96
C ASP A 15 -27.32 13.04 -12.72
N ARG A 16 -26.38 13.42 -11.84
CA ARG A 16 -25.56 12.42 -11.13
C ARG A 16 -26.36 12.00 -9.91
N PRO A 17 -26.50 10.69 -9.61
CA PRO A 17 -27.12 10.28 -8.36
C PRO A 17 -26.40 10.93 -7.19
N GLN A 18 -27.21 11.54 -6.33
CA GLN A 18 -26.82 12.12 -5.06
C GLN A 18 -25.97 11.13 -4.26
N SER A 19 -24.86 11.64 -3.74
CA SER A 19 -24.17 11.20 -2.52
C SER A 19 -24.40 9.73 -2.15
N ASN A 20 -23.42 8.89 -2.49
CA ASN A 20 -23.25 7.62 -1.78
C ASN A 20 -23.24 7.95 -0.28
N PRO A 21 -24.16 7.40 0.53
CA PRO A 21 -24.20 7.71 1.96
C PRO A 21 -22.84 7.34 2.53
N ALA A 22 -22.31 8.20 3.38
CA ALA A 22 -21.03 8.06 4.06
C ALA A 22 -20.75 6.57 4.35
N VAL A 23 -19.77 6.00 3.66
CA VAL A 23 -19.14 4.75 4.07
C VAL A 23 -18.52 5.09 5.42
N GLY A 24 -19.26 4.80 6.49
CA GLY A 24 -18.73 4.87 7.85
C GLY A 24 -17.44 4.07 7.84
N LEU A 25 -16.37 4.66 8.41
CA LEU A 25 -15.03 4.07 8.46
C LEU A 25 -15.12 2.55 8.63
N GLN A 26 -14.95 1.80 7.54
CA GLN A 26 -14.64 0.39 7.71
C GLN A 26 -13.24 0.38 8.29
N ALA A 27 -13.13 -0.09 9.54
CA ALA A 27 -11.85 -0.39 10.13
C ALA A 27 -11.04 -1.25 9.14
N ALA A 28 -9.73 -1.06 9.10
CA ALA A 28 -8.86 -1.93 8.30
C ALA A 28 -9.19 -3.40 8.62
N PRO A 29 -9.25 -4.28 7.62
CA PRO A 29 -9.63 -5.67 7.83
C PRO A 29 -8.70 -6.31 8.86
N THR A 30 -9.27 -7.06 9.80
CA THR A 30 -8.47 -7.79 10.78
C THR A 30 -7.71 -8.93 10.12
N SER A 31 -6.71 -9.48 10.81
CA SER A 31 -6.04 -10.70 10.35
C SER A 31 -7.03 -11.85 10.11
N SER A 32 -8.05 -11.99 10.97
CA SER A 32 -9.13 -12.97 10.81
C SER A 32 -9.96 -12.75 9.53
N ASP A 33 -10.28 -11.49 9.20
CA ASP A 33 -11.01 -11.16 7.97
C ASP A 33 -10.17 -11.52 6.74
N LEU A 34 -8.87 -11.21 6.77
CA LEU A 34 -7.93 -11.52 5.69
C LEU A 34 -7.75 -13.03 5.50
N LEU A 35 -7.64 -13.81 6.59
CA LEU A 35 -7.53 -15.27 6.50
C LEU A 35 -8.83 -15.90 5.96
N THR A 36 -9.99 -15.37 6.36
CA THR A 36 -11.29 -15.80 5.84
C THR A 36 -11.39 -15.53 4.33
N ALA A 37 -10.98 -14.34 3.89
CA ALA A 37 -10.93 -13.97 2.47
C ALA A 37 -9.98 -14.87 1.65
N ARG A 38 -8.96 -15.47 2.30
CA ARG A 38 -8.03 -16.45 1.70
C ARG A 38 -8.57 -17.89 1.72
N GLY A 39 -9.84 -18.08 2.07
CA GLY A 39 -10.52 -19.37 2.05
C GLY A 39 -10.18 -20.28 3.24
N MET A 40 -9.63 -19.75 4.33
CA MET A 40 -9.31 -20.54 5.52
C MET A 40 -10.52 -20.64 6.44
N ASN A 41 -10.89 -21.87 6.81
CA ASN A 41 -11.91 -22.11 7.84
C ASN A 41 -11.35 -21.88 9.26
N ALA A 42 -12.23 -21.88 10.26
CA ALA A 42 -11.85 -21.60 11.65
C ALA A 42 -10.73 -22.50 12.18
N ASP A 43 -10.77 -23.81 11.88
CA ASP A 43 -9.74 -24.76 12.30
C ASP A 43 -8.37 -24.44 11.68
N ALA A 44 -8.35 -24.09 10.39
CA ALA A 44 -7.12 -23.72 9.70
C ALA A 44 -6.57 -22.38 10.20
N GLN A 45 -7.46 -21.41 10.48
CA GLN A 45 -7.09 -20.13 11.08
C GLN A 45 -6.45 -20.35 12.45
N GLN A 46 -7.05 -21.17 13.31
CA GLN A 46 -6.51 -21.47 14.63
C GLN A 46 -5.11 -22.10 14.55
N LYS A 47 -4.92 -23.10 13.67
CA LYS A 47 -3.60 -23.72 13.46
C LYS A 47 -2.54 -22.70 13.05
N VAL A 48 -2.88 -21.78 12.17
CA VAL A 48 -1.96 -20.72 11.73
C VAL A 48 -1.65 -19.73 12.86
N MET A 49 -2.65 -19.35 13.65
CA MET A 49 -2.43 -18.51 14.83
C MET A 49 -1.53 -19.19 15.88
N ASP A 50 -1.67 -20.51 16.05
CA ASP A 50 -0.80 -21.30 16.92
C ASP A 50 0.66 -21.30 16.41
N ILE A 51 0.86 -21.35 15.10
CA ILE A 51 2.20 -21.24 14.48
C ILE A 51 2.80 -19.85 14.73
N TYR A 52 2.02 -18.77 14.55
CA TYR A 52 2.50 -17.41 14.84
C TYR A 52 2.88 -17.23 16.31
N ALA A 53 2.09 -17.79 17.23
CA ALA A 53 2.40 -17.77 18.65
C ALA A 53 3.69 -18.55 18.95
N ALA A 54 3.86 -19.74 18.37
CA ALA A 54 5.06 -20.56 18.54
C ALA A 54 6.33 -19.91 17.94
N ALA A 55 6.18 -19.12 16.87
CA ALA A 55 7.27 -18.42 16.21
C ALA A 55 7.81 -17.21 16.98
N ARG A 56 7.05 -16.67 17.96
CA ARG A 56 7.33 -15.40 18.63
C ARG A 56 8.77 -15.27 19.14
N SER A 57 9.28 -16.27 19.86
CA SER A 57 10.65 -16.25 20.38
C SER A 57 11.72 -16.29 19.29
N SER A 58 11.41 -16.94 18.16
CA SER A 58 12.31 -17.00 17.01
C SER A 58 12.31 -15.67 16.24
N LEU A 59 11.17 -14.99 16.16
CA LEU A 59 11.07 -13.64 15.61
C LEU A 59 11.90 -12.65 16.44
N ASP A 60 11.73 -12.64 17.77
CA ASP A 60 12.46 -11.75 18.68
C ASP A 60 13.99 -11.97 18.62
N ALA A 61 14.42 -13.19 18.28
CA ALA A 61 15.82 -13.55 18.11
C ALA A 61 16.36 -13.35 16.67
N GLY A 62 15.56 -12.88 15.72
CA GLY A 62 15.96 -12.75 14.30
C GLY A 62 16.17 -14.11 13.60
N GLN A 63 15.49 -15.16 14.06
CA GLN A 63 15.65 -16.55 13.62
C GLN A 63 14.43 -17.08 12.83
N ALA A 64 13.66 -16.20 12.20
CA ALA A 64 12.46 -16.55 11.44
C ALA A 64 12.72 -17.67 10.41
N ARG A 65 13.81 -17.55 9.65
CA ARG A 65 14.22 -18.54 8.64
C ARG A 65 14.51 -19.92 9.27
N SER A 66 15.21 -19.93 10.39
CA SER A 66 15.54 -21.14 11.14
C SER A 66 14.30 -21.82 11.73
N PHE A 67 13.27 -21.05 12.07
CA PHE A 67 11.98 -21.61 12.49
C PHE A 67 11.27 -22.28 11.32
N LEU A 68 11.15 -21.59 10.17
CA LEU A 68 10.51 -22.12 8.97
C LEU A 68 11.18 -23.42 8.45
N LEU A 69 12.51 -23.52 8.54
CA LEU A 69 13.26 -24.71 8.13
C LEU A 69 12.93 -25.99 8.92
N LYS A 70 12.31 -25.86 10.09
CA LYS A 70 11.92 -26.99 10.95
C LYS A 70 10.48 -27.47 10.70
N LEU A 71 9.69 -26.70 9.95
CA LEU A 71 8.30 -27.01 9.69
C LEU A 71 8.19 -28.06 8.58
N ASP A 72 7.18 -28.92 8.69
CA ASP A 72 6.85 -29.85 7.62
C ASP A 72 6.13 -29.15 6.45
N SER A 73 6.04 -29.85 5.33
CA SER A 73 5.44 -29.30 4.10
C SER A 73 3.96 -28.96 4.26
N ALA A 74 3.22 -29.68 5.10
CA ALA A 74 1.80 -29.42 5.35
C ALA A 74 1.61 -28.09 6.10
N THR A 75 2.44 -27.85 7.12
CA THR A 75 2.47 -26.61 7.90
C THR A 75 2.92 -25.43 7.03
N LEU A 76 3.94 -25.62 6.19
CA LEU A 76 4.37 -24.61 5.21
C LEU A 76 3.26 -24.29 4.21
N ALA A 77 2.48 -25.27 3.74
CA ALA A 77 1.34 -25.02 2.85
C ALA A 77 0.22 -24.20 3.54
N GLN A 78 -0.01 -24.42 4.84
CA GLN A 78 -0.95 -23.60 5.61
C GLN A 78 -0.48 -22.15 5.74
N LEU A 79 0.81 -21.94 6.02
CA LEU A 79 1.41 -20.60 6.03
C LEU A 79 1.38 -19.95 4.64
N GLN A 80 1.59 -20.73 3.57
CA GLN A 80 1.52 -20.25 2.19
C GLN A 80 0.11 -19.71 1.87
N GLN A 81 -0.94 -20.46 2.19
CA GLN A 81 -2.33 -20.01 2.03
C GLN A 81 -2.60 -18.79 2.92
N ALA A 82 -2.16 -18.84 4.17
CA ALA A 82 -2.32 -17.76 5.12
C ALA A 82 -1.62 -16.49 4.68
N ALA A 83 -0.53 -16.56 3.91
CA ALA A 83 0.20 -15.43 3.35
C ALA A 83 -0.27 -15.03 1.93
N ALA A 84 -1.23 -15.76 1.35
CA ALA A 84 -1.71 -15.61 -0.03
C ALA A 84 -0.61 -15.75 -1.10
N LEU A 85 0.38 -16.61 -0.87
CA LEU A 85 1.49 -16.83 -1.80
C LEU A 85 1.12 -17.85 -2.88
N ALA A 86 1.39 -17.50 -4.15
CA ALA A 86 1.20 -18.40 -5.28
C ALA A 86 2.24 -19.53 -5.28
N ASP A 87 3.50 -19.19 -5.02
CA ASP A 87 4.60 -20.16 -5.01
C ASP A 87 4.77 -20.82 -3.63
N PRO A 88 5.21 -22.09 -3.59
CA PRO A 88 5.58 -22.76 -2.34
C PRO A 88 6.62 -21.98 -1.53
N ILE A 89 6.54 -22.07 -0.21
CA ILE A 89 7.54 -21.48 0.68
C ILE A 89 8.81 -22.35 0.63
N GLU A 90 9.92 -21.75 0.19
CA GLU A 90 11.26 -22.33 0.22
C GLU A 90 12.13 -21.59 1.26
N PRO A 91 12.13 -21.99 2.56
CA PRO A 91 12.73 -21.20 3.64
C PRO A 91 14.20 -20.83 3.40
N ALA A 92 14.98 -21.71 2.76
CA ALA A 92 16.39 -21.48 2.47
C ALA A 92 16.65 -20.33 1.49
N ARG A 93 15.64 -19.88 0.74
CA ARG A 93 15.75 -18.85 -0.31
C ARG A 93 15.09 -17.53 0.06
N LEU A 94 14.58 -17.41 1.28
CA LEU A 94 13.93 -16.20 1.76
C LEU A 94 14.99 -15.22 2.28
N SER A 95 14.69 -13.93 2.18
CA SER A 95 15.34 -12.91 2.99
C SER A 95 14.93 -13.06 4.47
N ASP A 96 15.55 -12.28 5.35
CA ASP A 96 15.14 -12.24 6.76
C ASP A 96 13.77 -11.57 6.93
N GLU A 97 13.47 -10.56 6.11
CA GLU A 97 12.16 -9.90 6.08
C GLU A 97 11.07 -10.82 5.55
N GLY A 98 11.29 -11.44 4.39
CA GLY A 98 10.37 -12.38 3.78
C GLY A 98 10.02 -13.55 4.69
N ALA A 99 11.01 -14.08 5.42
CA ALA A 99 10.79 -15.11 6.43
C ALA A 99 10.03 -14.58 7.66
N THR A 100 10.38 -13.37 8.13
CA THR A 100 9.72 -12.72 9.26
C THR A 100 8.24 -12.50 8.98
N ASN A 101 7.90 -11.93 7.83
CA ASN A 101 6.53 -11.61 7.45
C ASN A 101 5.65 -12.83 7.17
N ILE A 102 6.21 -13.98 6.78
CA ILE A 102 5.45 -15.25 6.73
C ILE A 102 4.96 -15.66 8.12
N LEU A 103 5.74 -15.38 9.17
CA LEU A 103 5.46 -15.79 10.54
C LEU A 103 4.67 -14.73 11.33
N ARG A 104 4.13 -13.72 10.66
CA ARG A 104 3.29 -12.68 11.26
C ARG A 104 1.85 -12.77 10.76
N PRO A 105 0.86 -12.40 11.59
CA PRO A 105 -0.52 -12.28 11.13
C PRO A 105 -0.64 -11.34 9.92
N PRO A 106 -1.51 -11.66 8.95
CA PRO A 106 -1.80 -10.74 7.86
C PRO A 106 -2.23 -9.37 8.38
N GLY A 107 -1.70 -8.30 7.79
CA GLY A 107 -1.94 -6.92 8.23
C GLY A 107 -0.93 -6.39 9.26
N ASP A 108 -0.07 -7.25 9.81
CA ASP A 108 1.04 -6.89 10.72
C ASP A 108 2.39 -7.15 10.03
N LEU A 109 2.54 -6.66 8.80
CA LEU A 109 3.79 -6.78 8.04
C LEU A 109 4.82 -5.76 8.55
N VAL A 110 6.09 -6.11 8.40
CA VAL A 110 7.23 -5.24 8.68
C VAL A 110 8.07 -5.03 7.43
N ASP A 111 8.75 -3.90 7.41
CA ASP A 111 9.80 -3.55 6.46
C ASP A 111 11.08 -3.46 7.31
N LEU A 112 11.95 -4.47 7.23
CA LEU A 112 13.11 -4.63 8.12
C LEU A 112 14.35 -3.92 7.58
N ASP A 113 14.56 -3.93 6.26
CA ASP A 113 15.67 -3.22 5.63
C ASP A 113 15.33 -1.76 5.29
N ASP A 114 14.11 -1.38 5.66
CA ASP A 114 13.55 -0.04 5.56
C ASP A 114 13.39 0.40 4.11
N ASP A 115 13.45 -0.49 3.12
CA ASP A 115 13.44 -0.12 1.69
C ASP A 115 12.07 0.27 1.12
N GLY A 116 11.05 0.38 1.97
CA GLY A 116 9.72 0.87 1.67
C GLY A 116 8.84 -0.13 0.94
N PHE A 117 9.37 -1.30 0.66
CA PHE A 117 8.58 -2.46 0.28
C PHE A 117 8.57 -3.45 1.44
N MET A 118 7.55 -4.31 1.44
CA MET A 118 7.50 -5.44 2.35
C MET A 118 7.64 -6.71 1.54
N GLU A 119 8.56 -7.57 1.95
CA GLU A 119 8.72 -8.92 1.43
C GLU A 119 7.87 -9.89 2.25
N VAL A 120 7.01 -10.67 1.61
CA VAL A 120 6.30 -11.80 2.22
C VAL A 120 6.73 -13.05 1.46
N GLY A 121 7.54 -13.90 2.10
CA GLY A 121 8.25 -14.93 1.38
C GLY A 121 9.18 -14.32 0.31
N ARG A 122 8.90 -14.60 -0.96
CA ARG A 122 9.62 -13.99 -2.11
C ARG A 122 8.79 -12.92 -2.82
N ALA A 123 7.54 -12.72 -2.41
CA ALA A 123 6.69 -11.70 -2.98
C ALA A 123 7.09 -10.34 -2.40
N ARG A 124 7.22 -9.33 -3.26
CA ARG A 124 7.44 -7.95 -2.86
C ARG A 124 6.14 -7.18 -2.99
N THR A 125 5.76 -6.48 -1.93
CA THR A 125 4.50 -5.74 -1.83
C THR A 125 4.77 -4.30 -1.40
N PHE A 126 3.83 -3.41 -1.71
CA PHE A 126 3.92 -2.00 -1.35
C PHE A 126 2.60 -1.56 -0.74
N ALA A 127 2.67 -0.73 0.29
CA ALA A 127 1.53 -0.05 0.88
C ALA A 127 1.90 1.42 1.11
N PHE A 128 0.92 2.31 0.94
CA PHE A 128 1.09 3.72 1.28
C PHE A 128 0.18 4.11 2.47
N PRO A 129 0.73 4.83 3.47
CA PRO A 129 2.14 5.11 3.69
C PRO A 129 2.95 3.82 3.90
N PRO A 130 4.28 3.83 3.65
CA PRO A 130 5.14 2.72 4.00
C PRO A 130 4.98 2.33 5.47
N VAL A 131 5.22 1.06 5.80
CA VAL A 131 5.06 0.54 7.17
C VAL A 131 5.88 1.33 8.18
N ASN A 132 7.11 1.72 7.82
CA ASN A 132 8.01 2.49 8.68
C ASN A 132 7.83 4.00 8.60
N ALA A 133 6.80 4.49 7.89
CA ALA A 133 6.55 5.93 7.81
C ALA A 133 6.34 6.55 9.21
N PRO A 134 6.84 7.77 9.47
CA PRO A 134 6.61 8.46 10.73
C PRO A 134 5.12 8.58 11.06
N GLN A 135 4.76 8.54 12.36
CA GLN A 135 3.35 8.50 12.78
C GLN A 135 2.54 9.69 12.26
N ALA A 136 3.13 10.89 12.25
CA ALA A 136 2.46 12.09 11.72
C ALA A 136 2.01 11.95 10.25
N ILE A 137 2.67 11.08 9.47
CA ILE A 137 2.32 10.80 8.08
C ILE A 137 1.14 9.84 8.01
N LYS A 138 1.19 8.79 8.82
CA LYS A 138 0.08 7.83 8.95
C LYS A 138 -1.18 8.58 9.37
N ASP A 139 -1.06 9.49 10.34
CA ASP A 139 -2.16 10.35 10.79
C ASP A 139 -2.66 11.28 9.68
N ALA A 140 -1.76 11.93 8.94
CA ALA A 140 -2.14 12.80 7.83
C ALA A 140 -2.88 12.01 6.74
N TRP A 141 -2.36 10.84 6.35
CA TRP A 141 -2.99 9.96 5.38
C TRP A 141 -4.35 9.45 5.87
N ASP A 142 -4.46 9.00 7.11
CA ASP A 142 -5.71 8.53 7.70
C ASP A 142 -6.76 9.63 7.81
N HIS A 143 -6.35 10.89 7.98
CA HIS A 143 -7.24 12.05 7.94
C HIS A 143 -7.73 12.36 6.51
N MET A 144 -6.88 12.20 5.49
CA MET A 144 -7.21 12.52 4.10
C MET A 144 -7.99 11.41 3.38
N ARG A 145 -7.58 10.15 3.58
CA ARG A 145 -8.09 8.97 2.86
C ARG A 145 -9.62 8.86 2.84
N PRO A 146 -10.38 9.16 3.91
CA PRO A 146 -11.84 9.09 3.88
C PRO A 146 -12.51 10.04 2.89
N HIS A 147 -11.79 11.07 2.43
CA HIS A 147 -12.28 12.06 1.47
C HIS A 147 -11.80 11.80 0.04
N MET A 148 -11.17 10.65 -0.20
CA MET A 148 -10.69 10.20 -1.50
C MET A 148 -11.56 9.06 -2.03
N SER A 149 -11.76 9.04 -3.35
CA SER A 149 -12.26 7.88 -4.06
C SER A 149 -11.22 6.75 -4.12
N GLU A 150 -11.68 5.50 -4.29
CA GLU A 150 -10.79 4.35 -4.51
C GLU A 150 -9.85 4.56 -5.69
N PHE A 151 -10.34 5.20 -6.76
CA PHE A 151 -9.54 5.54 -7.93
C PHE A 151 -8.43 6.54 -7.60
N GLU A 152 -8.69 7.56 -6.78
CA GLU A 152 -7.67 8.51 -6.33
C GLU A 152 -6.61 7.82 -5.45
N ILE A 153 -7.03 6.95 -4.53
CA ILE A 153 -6.11 6.19 -3.66
C ILE A 153 -5.20 5.27 -4.50
N SER A 154 -5.80 4.54 -5.45
CA SER A 154 -5.07 3.64 -6.34
C SER A 154 -4.11 4.40 -7.26
N SER A 155 -4.58 5.48 -7.87
CA SER A 155 -3.76 6.32 -8.75
C SER A 155 -2.59 6.93 -7.99
N PHE A 156 -2.81 7.43 -6.77
CA PHE A 156 -1.76 7.96 -5.93
C PHE A 156 -0.73 6.88 -5.58
N SER A 157 -1.17 5.72 -5.10
CA SER A 157 -0.28 4.60 -4.75
C SER A 157 0.55 4.12 -5.93
N HIS A 158 -0.06 4.09 -7.13
CA HIS A 158 0.64 3.76 -8.37
C HIS A 158 1.68 4.80 -8.75
N GLN A 159 1.38 6.10 -8.61
CA GLN A 159 2.35 7.16 -8.87
C GLN A 159 3.55 7.08 -7.91
N VAL A 160 3.32 6.81 -6.62
CA VAL A 160 4.41 6.60 -5.66
C VAL A 160 5.26 5.41 -6.13
N MET A 161 4.64 4.25 -6.38
CA MET A 161 5.36 3.07 -6.86
C MET A 161 6.16 3.36 -8.14
N PHE A 162 5.62 4.13 -9.08
CA PHE A 162 6.29 4.48 -10.33
C PHE A 162 7.53 5.34 -10.10
N VAL A 163 7.48 6.32 -9.19
CA VAL A 163 8.66 7.10 -8.82
C VAL A 163 9.70 6.24 -8.13
N LEU A 164 9.29 5.32 -7.25
CA LEU A 164 10.20 4.44 -6.53
C LEU A 164 10.85 3.37 -7.42
N GLY A 165 10.12 2.85 -8.41
CA GLY A 165 10.61 1.86 -9.37
C GLY A 165 11.47 2.45 -10.49
N ALA A 166 11.30 3.75 -10.78
CA ALA A 166 12.10 4.48 -11.76
C ALA A 166 12.52 5.85 -11.18
N PRO A 167 13.36 5.85 -10.13
CA PRO A 167 13.73 7.06 -9.43
C PRO A 167 14.55 7.98 -10.33
N PRO A 168 14.32 9.31 -10.31
CA PRO A 168 15.20 10.22 -11.01
C PRO A 168 16.60 10.13 -10.38
N ALA A 169 17.65 10.39 -11.17
CA ALA A 169 19.04 10.33 -10.68
C ALA A 169 19.32 11.28 -9.50
N SER A 170 18.47 12.28 -9.31
CA SER A 170 18.54 13.21 -8.19
C SER A 170 17.99 12.61 -6.89
N LEU A 171 17.14 11.57 -6.93
CA LEU A 171 16.52 10.98 -5.75
C LEU A 171 17.57 10.27 -4.92
N LYS A 172 17.82 10.82 -3.73
CA LYS A 172 18.73 10.21 -2.77
C LYS A 172 17.99 9.13 -2.00
N ILE A 173 18.29 7.88 -2.32
CA ILE A 173 17.94 6.72 -1.50
C ILE A 173 19.16 6.45 -0.63
N THR A 174 19.13 6.88 0.64
CA THR A 174 20.21 6.61 1.59
C THR A 174 19.73 5.56 2.57
N ASP A 175 20.31 4.36 2.61
CA ASP A 175 19.96 3.29 3.56
C ASP A 175 18.44 3.05 3.76
N GLY A 176 17.70 2.76 2.68
CA GLY A 176 16.26 2.48 2.73
C GLY A 176 15.35 3.71 2.49
N MET A 177 14.04 3.46 2.43
CA MET A 177 12.96 4.42 2.28
C MET A 177 12.47 5.18 3.51
N ALA A 178 12.68 4.80 4.78
CA ALA A 178 12.40 5.78 5.86
C ALA A 178 13.45 6.90 5.87
N LYS A 179 14.57 6.70 5.18
CA LYS A 179 15.55 7.75 4.85
C LYS A 179 15.40 8.30 3.43
N LEU A 180 14.36 7.93 2.70
CA LEU A 180 14.03 8.56 1.42
C LEU A 180 13.72 10.03 1.65
N ASP A 181 14.20 10.89 0.75
CA ASP A 181 13.68 12.25 0.69
C ASP A 181 12.26 12.22 0.10
N TRP A 182 11.27 12.03 0.97
CA TRP A 182 9.86 12.02 0.58
C TRP A 182 9.40 13.36 0.00
N ASN A 183 10.02 14.49 0.36
CA ASN A 183 9.72 15.75 -0.32
C ASN A 183 10.10 15.66 -1.79
N GLN A 184 11.25 15.05 -2.10
CA GLN A 184 11.69 14.84 -3.46
C GLN A 184 10.81 13.85 -4.24
N VAL A 185 10.32 12.79 -3.60
CA VAL A 185 9.31 11.91 -4.22
C VAL A 185 8.03 12.67 -4.57
N LEU A 186 7.51 13.45 -3.62
CA LEU A 186 6.29 14.23 -3.83
C LEU A 186 6.50 15.33 -4.88
N ASP A 187 7.67 15.98 -4.92
CA ASP A 187 8.05 16.94 -5.96
C ASP A 187 8.07 16.28 -7.35
N GLU A 188 8.65 15.09 -7.45
CA GLU A 188 8.68 14.32 -8.69
C GLU A 188 7.27 13.91 -9.14
N MET A 189 6.38 13.57 -8.21
CA MET A 189 4.98 13.28 -8.53
C MET A 189 4.25 14.51 -9.08
N VAL A 190 4.41 15.68 -8.45
CA VAL A 190 3.84 16.94 -8.96
C VAL A 190 4.40 17.28 -10.34
N TYR A 191 5.71 17.13 -10.52
CA TYR A 191 6.36 17.33 -11.82
C TYR A 191 5.75 16.42 -12.89
N ARG A 192 5.64 15.10 -12.63
CA ARG A 192 5.06 14.13 -13.56
C ARG A 192 3.58 14.42 -13.86
N ASN A 193 2.79 14.76 -12.84
CA ASN A 193 1.39 15.15 -13.02
C ASN A 193 1.24 16.37 -13.94
N ASN A 194 2.16 17.32 -13.84
CA ASN A 194 2.18 18.51 -14.69
C ASN A 194 2.63 18.22 -16.13
N LEU A 195 3.53 17.26 -16.34
CA LEU A 195 3.95 16.84 -17.69
C LEU A 195 2.78 16.28 -18.52
N VAL A 196 1.93 15.47 -17.91
CA VAL A 196 0.78 14.84 -18.57
C VAL A 196 -0.52 15.63 -18.38
N ARG A 197 -0.45 16.87 -17.90
CA ARG A 197 -1.63 17.68 -17.54
C ARG A 197 -2.59 17.91 -18.70
N ALA A 198 -2.07 18.09 -19.90
CA ALA A 198 -2.87 18.26 -21.11
C ALA A 198 -3.64 16.97 -21.49
N GLU A 199 -3.09 15.81 -21.13
CA GLU A 199 -3.63 14.48 -21.46
C GLU A 199 -4.61 13.98 -20.40
N ASN A 200 -4.27 14.14 -19.13
CA ASN A 200 -5.09 13.73 -17.98
C ASN A 200 -6.23 14.70 -17.67
N GLY A 201 -6.16 15.93 -18.20
CA GLY A 201 -7.12 16.99 -17.93
C GLY A 201 -6.81 17.78 -16.65
N ILE A 202 -6.99 19.09 -16.73
CA ILE A 202 -6.58 20.07 -15.71
C ILE A 202 -7.15 19.73 -14.33
N ALA A 203 -8.44 19.42 -14.23
CA ALA A 203 -9.09 19.17 -12.95
C ALA A 203 -8.56 17.93 -12.22
N ILE A 204 -8.19 16.87 -12.95
CA ILE A 204 -7.64 15.64 -12.38
C ILE A 204 -6.22 15.90 -11.87
N THR A 205 -5.39 16.59 -12.67
CA THR A 205 -4.04 16.98 -12.27
C THR A 205 -4.05 17.91 -11.05
N ASP A 206 -4.90 18.93 -11.04
CA ASP A 206 -4.95 19.90 -9.94
C ASP A 206 -5.39 19.22 -8.63
N ARG A 207 -6.36 18.29 -8.70
CA ARG A 207 -6.79 17.50 -7.55
C ARG A 207 -5.70 16.58 -7.02
N ALA A 208 -4.97 15.89 -7.90
CA ALA A 208 -3.85 15.04 -7.49
C ALA A 208 -2.72 15.85 -6.82
N ASN A 209 -2.43 17.05 -7.36
CA ASN A 209 -1.42 17.93 -6.78
C ASN A 209 -1.85 18.49 -5.42
N GLU A 210 -3.13 18.84 -5.22
CA GLU A 210 -3.66 19.27 -3.91
C GLU A 210 -3.46 18.20 -2.83
N LEU A 211 -3.70 16.94 -3.18
CA LEU A 211 -3.46 15.81 -2.28
C LEU A 211 -1.97 15.71 -1.89
N ILE A 212 -1.09 15.80 -2.89
CA ILE A 212 0.36 15.74 -2.68
C ILE A 212 0.84 16.87 -1.75
N GLU A 213 0.34 18.09 -1.95
CA GLU A 213 0.70 19.23 -1.09
C GLU A 213 0.24 19.03 0.37
N THR A 214 -0.93 18.42 0.57
CA THR A 214 -1.44 18.14 1.93
C THR A 214 -0.56 17.11 2.65
N LEU A 215 -0.13 16.06 1.94
CA LEU A 215 0.82 15.07 2.47
C LEU A 215 2.20 15.69 2.74
N ARG A 216 2.66 16.57 1.84
CA ARG A 216 3.92 17.30 2.01
C ARG A 216 3.92 18.17 3.26
N ALA A 217 2.80 18.82 3.57
CA ALA A 217 2.66 19.59 4.81
C ALA A 217 2.85 18.72 6.06
N GLY A 218 2.30 17.50 6.06
CA GLY A 218 2.51 16.50 7.11
C GLY A 218 3.98 16.04 7.23
N TRP A 219 4.66 15.84 6.10
CA TRP A 219 6.08 15.47 6.11
C TRP A 219 7.00 16.57 6.64
N ARG A 220 6.67 17.83 6.33
CA ARG A 220 7.41 19.00 6.84
C ARG A 220 7.16 19.26 8.33
N SER A 221 6.02 18.88 8.88
CA SER A 221 5.75 19.02 10.32
C SER A 221 6.43 17.91 11.13
N ALA A 222 6.57 16.70 10.57
CA ALA A 222 7.25 15.57 11.21
C ALA A 222 8.79 15.73 11.31
N ALA A 223 9.38 16.56 10.43
CA ALA A 223 10.83 16.79 10.37
C ALA A 223 11.34 17.93 11.27
N ARG A 224 10.49 18.52 12.11
CA ARG A 224 10.84 19.58 13.08
C ARG A 224 10.83 19.03 14.51
#